data_AF-A0A7S0L2D0-F1
#
_entry.id   AF-A0A7S0L2D0-F1
#
_cell.length_a   1.000
_cell.length_b   1.000
_cell.length_c   1.000
_cell.angle_alpha   90.00
_cell.angle_beta   90.00
_cell.angle_gamma   90.00
#
_symmetry.space_group_name_H-M   'P 1'
#
loop_
_entity.id
_entity.type
_entity.pdbx_description
1 polymer ?
#
loop_
_entity_poly.entity_id
_entity_poly.type
_entity_poly.pdbx_seq_one_letter_code
_entity_poly.pdbx_strand_id
1 'polypeptide(L)'
;AAASIEDSAEARPLLPKHDKEALSTRTAYPRGGLVPDKIWDILEVTKLSDSAQSATLLQEMGKDKKMWPPFVMRRLRIPRADKQELGMLLYLTYLLRFSAANRPMFSPEDGESGPRPRNPLQRDTPPAVWNQLVRDFSDPLPPRAGSTVVHRRINDGSKHKIALHTHAMAIWLTEG
;
A
#
# COMPACT_ATOMS: atom_id res chain seq x y z
N ALA A 1 13.44 -35.33 8.61
CA ALA A 1 13.42 -34.08 7.84
C ALA A 1 12.00 -33.80 7.38
N ALA A 2 11.30 -32.96 8.13
CA ALA A 2 10.05 -32.31 7.74
C ALA A 2 9.98 -31.09 8.65
N ALA A 3 10.48 -29.95 8.19
CA ALA A 3 10.18 -28.69 8.86
C ALA A 3 8.68 -28.47 8.65
N SER A 4 7.91 -28.62 9.73
CA SER A 4 6.47 -28.44 9.74
C SER A 4 6.14 -27.07 9.15
N ILE A 5 5.26 -27.06 8.14
CA ILE A 5 4.69 -25.84 7.54
C ILE A 5 3.89 -25.02 8.58
N GLU A 6 3.68 -25.58 9.77
CA GLU A 6 3.00 -24.94 10.91
C GLU A 6 3.80 -23.81 11.57
N ASP A 7 5.12 -23.72 11.38
CA ASP A 7 5.96 -22.71 12.07
C ASP A 7 6.17 -21.38 11.32
N SER A 8 5.55 -21.16 10.15
CA SER A 8 5.74 -19.92 9.36
C SER A 8 4.45 -19.14 9.06
N ALA A 9 3.37 -19.44 9.78
CA ALA A 9 2.16 -18.61 9.82
C ALA A 9 2.16 -17.73 11.08
N GLU A 10 3.26 -17.02 11.38
CA GLU A 10 3.19 -15.86 12.25
C GLU A 10 2.05 -15.00 11.71
N ALA A 11 0.94 -14.97 12.45
CA ALA A 11 -0.29 -14.32 12.05
C ALA A 11 0.03 -12.85 11.84
N ARG A 12 0.28 -12.46 10.58
CA ARG A 12 0.55 -11.07 10.23
C ARG A 12 -0.64 -10.27 10.75
N PRO A 13 -0.44 -9.31 11.66
CA PRO A 13 -1.55 -8.65 12.32
C PRO A 13 -2.47 -7.99 11.29
N LEU A 14 -3.77 -8.20 11.46
CA LEU A 14 -4.81 -7.64 10.58
C LEU A 14 -4.87 -6.11 10.70
N LEU A 15 -4.69 -5.61 11.92
CA LEU A 15 -4.61 -4.18 12.21
C LEU A 15 -3.18 -3.68 12.01
N PRO A 16 -3.01 -2.44 11.51
CA PRO A 16 -1.72 -1.78 11.62
C PRO A 16 -1.31 -1.63 13.09
N LYS A 17 -0.01 -1.40 13.32
CA LYS A 17 0.48 -1.09 14.67
C LYS A 17 -0.27 0.11 15.20
N HIS A 18 -0.86 -0.03 16.39
CA HIS A 18 -1.67 1.00 17.02
C HIS A 18 -1.37 1.10 18.50
N ASP A 19 -1.61 2.29 19.05
CA ASP A 19 -1.52 2.58 20.47
C ASP A 19 -2.94 2.84 21.03
N LYS A 20 -3.31 2.06 22.04
CA LYS A 20 -4.63 2.14 22.68
C LYS A 20 -4.73 3.29 23.68
N GLU A 21 -3.60 3.79 24.15
CA GLU A 21 -3.52 4.88 25.14
C GLU A 21 -3.31 6.23 24.47
N ALA A 22 -3.20 6.25 23.14
CA ALA A 22 -3.02 7.45 22.36
C ALA A 22 -4.17 8.46 22.53
N LEU A 23 -3.80 9.72 22.68
CA LEU A 23 -4.72 10.85 22.84
C LEU A 23 -4.99 11.60 21.51
N SER A 24 -4.37 11.16 20.42
CA SER A 24 -4.63 11.67 19.07
C SER A 24 -4.60 10.54 18.04
N THR A 25 -5.28 10.70 16.91
CA THR A 25 -5.24 9.73 15.81
C THR A 25 -3.83 9.53 15.24
N ARG A 26 -3.00 10.59 15.17
CA ARG A 26 -1.62 10.48 14.69
C ARG A 26 -0.72 9.66 15.62
N THR A 27 -1.03 9.64 16.92
CA THR A 27 -0.33 8.80 17.91
C THR A 27 -0.95 7.42 18.01
N ALA A 28 -2.27 7.30 17.81
CA ALA A 28 -2.99 6.02 17.79
C ALA A 28 -2.55 5.15 16.62
N TYR A 29 -2.26 5.76 15.46
CA TYR A 29 -1.67 5.09 14.31
C TYR A 29 -0.37 5.77 13.93
N PRO A 30 0.75 5.45 14.59
CA PRO A 30 2.03 6.08 14.27
C PRO A 30 2.36 5.81 12.80
N ARG A 31 2.94 6.80 12.12
CA ARG A 31 3.27 6.73 10.68
C ARG A 31 4.07 5.48 10.30
N GLY A 32 4.97 5.00 11.17
CA GLY A 32 5.73 3.75 10.97
C GLY A 32 4.96 2.46 11.15
N GLY A 33 3.80 2.52 11.81
CA GLY A 33 2.83 1.43 11.85
C GLY A 33 1.98 1.30 10.59
N LEU A 34 1.88 2.38 9.80
CA LEU A 34 1.08 2.45 8.57
C LEU A 34 1.93 2.25 7.31
N VAL A 35 3.12 2.86 7.28
CA VAL A 35 4.06 2.81 6.16
C VAL A 35 5.46 2.46 6.69
N PRO A 36 6.07 1.36 6.24
CA PRO A 36 7.43 1.01 6.62
C PRO A 36 8.43 2.12 6.26
N ASP A 37 9.41 2.40 7.13
CA ASP A 37 10.38 3.49 6.94
C ASP A 37 11.10 3.38 5.59
N LYS A 38 11.58 2.18 5.23
CA LYS A 38 12.24 1.92 3.94
C LYS A 38 11.41 2.29 2.71
N ILE A 39 10.08 2.25 2.84
CA ILE A 39 9.16 2.65 1.77
C ILE A 39 8.89 4.14 1.83
N TRP A 40 8.73 4.67 3.04
CA TRP A 40 8.53 6.10 3.26
C TRP A 40 9.64 6.96 2.63
N ASP A 41 10.89 6.54 2.79
CA ASP A 41 12.06 7.28 2.34
C ASP A 41 12.17 7.39 0.81
N ILE A 42 11.49 6.51 0.07
CA ILE A 42 11.49 6.50 -1.41
C ILE A 42 10.22 7.11 -2.02
N LEU A 43 9.28 7.62 -1.20
CA LEU A 43 8.07 8.26 -1.70
C LEU A 43 8.39 9.67 -2.23
N GLU A 44 8.35 9.81 -3.56
CA GLU A 44 8.51 11.11 -4.22
C GLU A 44 7.17 11.86 -4.30
N VAL A 45 7.00 12.84 -3.41
CA VAL A 45 5.77 13.64 -3.32
C VAL A 45 5.81 14.95 -4.11
N THR A 46 6.91 15.28 -4.77
CA THR A 46 7.08 16.57 -5.48
C THR A 46 5.97 16.81 -6.49
N LYS A 47 5.66 15.83 -7.35
CA LYS A 47 4.56 15.95 -8.32
C LYS A 47 3.21 16.17 -7.65
N LEU A 48 2.98 15.56 -6.48
CA LEU A 48 1.75 15.74 -5.71
C LEU A 48 1.68 17.14 -5.09
N SER A 49 2.80 17.61 -4.55
CA SER A 49 2.97 18.94 -4.01
C SER A 49 2.70 20.00 -5.07
N ASP A 50 3.35 19.90 -6.23
CA ASP A 50 3.18 20.85 -7.34
C ASP A 50 1.72 20.86 -7.84
N SER A 51 1.11 19.67 -7.95
CA SER A 51 -0.30 19.56 -8.37
C SER A 51 -1.25 20.15 -7.34
N ALA A 52 -0.99 19.99 -6.04
CA ALA A 52 -1.82 20.56 -4.98
C ALA A 52 -1.79 22.10 -4.95
N GLN A 53 -0.71 22.71 -5.43
CA GLN A 53 -0.54 24.17 -5.46
C GLN A 53 -1.17 24.83 -6.70
N SER A 54 -1.59 24.04 -7.70
CA SER A 54 -2.16 24.57 -8.94
C SER A 54 -3.52 23.94 -9.24
N ALA A 55 -4.57 24.77 -9.25
CA ALA A 55 -5.93 24.34 -9.60
C ALA A 55 -6.01 23.63 -10.97
N THR A 56 -5.25 24.11 -11.97
CA THR A 56 -5.20 23.53 -13.32
C THR A 56 -4.59 22.12 -13.30
N LEU A 57 -3.37 21.97 -12.77
CA LEU A 57 -2.72 20.67 -12.58
C LEU A 57 -3.58 19.70 -11.75
N LEU A 58 -4.22 20.18 -10.69
CA LEU A 58 -5.12 19.36 -9.88
C LEU A 58 -6.34 18.88 -10.67
N GLN A 59 -6.90 19.73 -11.54
CA GLN A 59 -7.99 19.35 -12.43
C GLN A 59 -7.56 18.31 -13.47
N GLU A 60 -6.36 18.46 -14.03
CA GLU A 60 -5.78 17.48 -14.97
C GLU A 60 -5.52 16.13 -14.31
N MET A 61 -4.92 16.15 -13.11
CA MET A 61 -4.69 14.95 -12.31
C MET A 61 -6.00 14.23 -12.00
N GLY A 62 -7.07 14.97 -11.68
CA GLY A 62 -8.41 14.42 -11.43
C GLY A 62 -9.09 13.74 -12.62
N LYS A 63 -8.56 13.90 -13.86
CA LYS A 63 -9.05 13.18 -15.04
C LYS A 63 -8.70 11.69 -14.97
N ASP A 64 -7.58 11.34 -14.34
CA ASP A 64 -7.18 9.95 -14.13
C ASP A 64 -7.77 9.40 -12.82
N LYS A 65 -9.07 9.11 -12.83
CA LYS A 65 -9.78 8.53 -11.68
C LYS A 65 -9.27 7.14 -11.30
N LYS A 66 -8.55 6.45 -12.19
CA LYS A 66 -7.95 5.13 -11.90
C LYS A 66 -6.67 5.27 -11.10
N MET A 67 -5.92 6.33 -11.33
CA MET A 67 -4.73 6.67 -10.56
C MET A 67 -5.09 7.40 -9.26
N TRP A 68 -6.03 8.35 -9.29
CA TRP A 68 -6.29 9.26 -8.17
C TRP A 68 -7.73 9.12 -7.63
N PRO A 69 -7.91 8.41 -6.51
CA PRO A 69 -9.23 8.25 -5.89
C PRO A 69 -9.86 9.60 -5.49
N PRO A 70 -11.20 9.74 -5.53
CA PRO A 70 -11.89 10.97 -5.15
C PRO A 70 -11.56 11.49 -3.74
N PHE A 71 -11.30 10.59 -2.79
CA PHE A 71 -10.86 10.96 -1.45
C PHE A 71 -9.52 11.71 -1.46
N VAL A 72 -8.52 11.19 -2.19
CA VAL A 72 -7.20 11.80 -2.33
C VAL A 72 -7.31 13.16 -2.98
N MET A 73 -8.08 13.25 -4.08
CA MET A 73 -8.32 14.53 -4.77
C MET A 73 -9.00 15.58 -3.88
N ARG A 74 -9.91 15.17 -2.99
CA ARG A 74 -10.54 16.09 -2.02
C ARG A 74 -9.54 16.62 -1.00
N ARG A 75 -8.65 15.78 -0.47
CA ARG A 75 -7.61 16.21 0.48
C ARG A 75 -6.58 17.14 -0.16
N LEU A 76 -6.19 16.89 -1.41
CA LEU A 76 -5.24 17.75 -2.14
C LEU A 76 -5.79 19.14 -2.48
N ARG A 77 -7.11 19.37 -2.39
CA ARG A 77 -7.71 20.71 -2.54
C ARG A 77 -7.55 21.58 -1.29
N ILE A 78 -7.13 21.01 -0.17
CA ILE A 78 -6.95 21.75 1.07
C ILE A 78 -5.54 22.39 1.03
N PRO A 79 -5.41 23.73 1.09
CA PRO A 79 -4.17 24.46 0.77
C PRO A 79 -3.04 24.33 1.81
N ARG A 80 -2.96 23.22 2.56
CA ARG A 80 -2.00 23.03 3.66
C ARG A 80 -1.44 21.61 3.82
N ALA A 81 -1.65 20.71 2.85
CA ALA A 81 -1.13 19.34 2.98
C ALA A 81 0.40 19.37 3.15
N ASP A 82 0.87 19.02 4.35
CA ASP A 82 2.29 18.96 4.64
C ASP A 82 2.95 17.76 3.91
N LYS A 83 4.29 17.71 3.91
CA LYS A 83 5.03 16.62 3.24
C LYS A 83 4.63 15.23 3.75
N GLN A 84 4.26 15.11 5.04
CA GLN A 84 3.84 13.83 5.61
C GLN A 84 2.46 13.43 5.12
N GLU A 85 1.52 14.36 5.07
CA GLU A 85 0.19 14.12 4.50
C GLU A 85 0.27 13.72 3.04
N LEU A 86 1.08 14.41 2.24
CA LEU A 86 1.29 14.05 0.84
C LEU A 86 1.91 12.65 0.69
N GLY A 87 2.86 12.29 1.55
CA GLY A 87 3.46 10.95 1.57
C GLY A 87 2.42 9.87 1.92
N MET A 88 1.61 10.12 2.95
CA MET A 88 0.55 9.22 3.36
C MET A 88 -0.54 9.08 2.28
N LEU A 89 -0.94 10.18 1.63
CA LEU A 89 -1.89 10.18 0.51
C LEU A 89 -1.35 9.39 -0.70
N LEU A 90 -0.06 9.54 -1.00
CA LEU A 90 0.58 8.80 -2.08
C LEU A 90 0.60 7.30 -1.79
N TYR A 91 0.98 6.89 -0.58
CA TYR A 91 0.98 5.48 -0.19
C TYR A 91 -0.44 4.89 -0.15
N LEU A 92 -1.41 5.63 0.39
CA LEU A 92 -2.83 5.25 0.38
C LEU A 92 -3.33 5.02 -1.07
N THR A 93 -2.89 5.87 -2.00
CA THR A 93 -3.21 5.71 -3.43
C THR A 93 -2.68 4.40 -3.97
N TYR A 94 -1.42 4.06 -3.67
CA TYR A 94 -0.85 2.77 -4.09
C TYR A 94 -1.57 1.58 -3.47
N LEU A 95 -1.94 1.64 -2.19
CA LEU A 95 -2.67 0.58 -1.49
C LEU A 95 -4.08 0.37 -2.08
N LEU A 96 -4.81 1.45 -2.36
CA LEU A 96 -6.14 1.39 -2.98
C LEU A 96 -6.08 0.84 -4.42
N ARG A 97 -5.05 1.18 -5.19
CA ARG A 97 -4.85 0.58 -6.52
C ARG A 97 -4.48 -0.90 -6.40
N PHE A 98 -3.61 -1.23 -5.45
CA PHE A 98 -3.22 -2.61 -5.17
C PHE A 98 -4.43 -3.48 -4.79
N SER A 99 -5.42 -2.93 -4.06
CA SER A 99 -6.63 -3.69 -3.68
C SER A 99 -7.46 -4.16 -4.88
N ALA A 100 -7.30 -3.55 -6.05
CA ALA A 100 -7.94 -3.96 -7.30
C ALA A 100 -7.17 -5.08 -8.04
N ALA A 101 -5.99 -5.49 -7.55
CA ALA A 101 -5.21 -6.55 -8.16
C ALA A 101 -5.90 -7.91 -8.01
N ASN A 102 -6.30 -8.49 -9.15
CA ASN A 102 -7.02 -9.77 -9.19
C ASN A 102 -6.16 -10.95 -9.71
N ARG A 103 -5.01 -10.66 -10.32
CA ARG A 103 -4.09 -11.66 -10.86
C ARG A 103 -3.09 -12.12 -9.78
N PRO A 104 -2.59 -13.36 -9.86
CA PRO A 104 -1.43 -13.79 -9.07
C PRO A 104 -0.25 -12.84 -9.28
N MET A 105 0.43 -12.54 -8.19
CA MET A 105 1.56 -11.62 -8.11
C MET A 105 2.79 -12.35 -7.59
N PHE A 106 3.93 -11.70 -7.73
CA PHE A 106 5.22 -12.21 -7.32
C PHE A 106 5.92 -11.19 -6.43
N SER A 107 6.59 -11.65 -5.38
CA SER A 107 7.52 -10.86 -4.58
C SER A 107 8.95 -11.32 -4.87
N PRO A 108 9.89 -10.43 -5.24
CA PRO A 108 11.30 -10.79 -5.45
C PRO A 108 11.99 -11.45 -4.25
N GLU A 109 11.46 -11.22 -3.06
CA GLU A 109 11.97 -11.82 -1.81
C GLU A 109 11.60 -13.31 -1.68
N ASP A 110 10.62 -13.82 -2.45
CA ASP A 110 10.17 -15.23 -2.36
C ASP A 110 11.01 -16.21 -3.22
N GLY A 111 12.13 -15.75 -3.80
CA GLY A 111 13.09 -16.59 -4.51
C GLY A 111 12.80 -16.83 -6.00
N GLU A 112 13.84 -16.59 -6.81
CA GLU A 112 14.07 -17.05 -8.18
C GLU A 112 13.59 -16.25 -9.41
N SER A 113 14.28 -16.59 -10.50
CA SER A 113 14.54 -15.87 -11.74
C SER A 113 13.64 -16.41 -12.86
N GLY A 114 12.71 -15.58 -13.36
CA GLY A 114 11.84 -15.95 -14.47
C GLY A 114 11.12 -14.73 -15.05
N PRO A 115 10.47 -14.86 -16.21
CA PRO A 115 9.70 -13.78 -16.82
C PRO A 115 8.58 -13.34 -15.86
N ARG A 116 8.73 -12.14 -15.31
CA ARG A 116 7.79 -11.58 -14.32
C ARG A 116 6.48 -11.25 -15.03
N PRO A 117 5.34 -11.88 -14.69
CA PRO A 117 4.06 -11.45 -15.22
C PRO A 117 3.81 -10.01 -14.78
N ARG A 118 3.85 -9.07 -15.73
CA ARG A 118 3.61 -7.65 -15.44
C ARG A 118 2.14 -7.46 -15.07
N ASN A 119 1.87 -7.12 -13.82
CA ASN A 119 0.56 -6.61 -13.45
C ASN A 119 0.44 -5.19 -14.04
N PRO A 120 -0.60 -4.85 -14.82
CA PRO A 120 -0.77 -3.48 -15.33
C PRO A 120 -0.72 -2.40 -14.24
N LEU A 121 -1.13 -2.73 -13.01
CA LEU A 121 -1.10 -1.84 -11.84
C LEU A 121 0.32 -1.59 -11.30
N GLN A 122 1.28 -2.45 -11.65
CA GLN A 122 2.70 -2.29 -11.28
C GLN A 122 3.35 -1.13 -12.04
N ARG A 123 2.86 -0.77 -13.24
CA ARG A 123 3.54 0.20 -14.12
C ARG A 123 3.70 1.57 -13.46
N ASP A 124 2.67 2.02 -12.73
CA ASP A 124 2.65 3.36 -12.12
C ASP A 124 2.81 3.28 -10.58
N THR A 125 3.42 2.21 -10.07
CA THR A 125 3.77 2.04 -8.65
C THR A 125 5.27 1.76 -8.55
N PRO A 126 6.07 2.49 -7.74
CA PRO A 126 7.48 2.21 -7.59
C PRO A 126 7.73 0.73 -7.26
N PRO A 127 8.71 0.04 -7.89
CA PRO A 127 8.88 -1.41 -7.71
C PRO A 127 9.04 -1.85 -6.25
N ALA A 128 9.79 -1.08 -5.44
CA ALA A 128 9.96 -1.37 -4.03
C ALA A 128 8.64 -1.25 -3.23
N VAL A 129 7.81 -0.24 -3.54
CA VAL A 129 6.47 -0.08 -2.96
C VAL A 129 5.59 -1.27 -3.35
N TRP A 130 5.56 -1.63 -4.63
CA TRP A 130 4.78 -2.75 -5.13
C TRP A 130 5.14 -4.06 -4.42
N ASN A 131 6.44 -4.36 -4.32
CA ASN A 131 6.92 -5.56 -3.66
C ASN A 131 6.55 -5.58 -2.17
N GLN A 132 6.62 -4.43 -1.49
CA GLN A 132 6.17 -4.32 -0.10
C GLN A 132 4.66 -4.61 0.02
N LEU A 133 3.84 -4.08 -0.87
CA LEU A 133 2.39 -4.30 -0.85
C LEU A 133 2.04 -5.79 -1.09
N VAL A 134 2.68 -6.41 -2.08
CA VAL A 134 2.57 -7.87 -2.30
C VAL A 134 2.97 -8.63 -1.03
N ARG A 135 4.08 -8.23 -0.40
CA ARG A 135 4.55 -8.91 0.80
C ARG A 135 3.58 -8.79 1.96
N ASP A 136 3.03 -7.61 2.21
CA ASP A 136 2.28 -7.31 3.44
C ASP A 136 0.78 -7.61 3.33
N PHE A 137 0.22 -7.53 2.12
CA PHE A 137 -1.22 -7.55 1.84
C PHE A 137 -1.64 -8.62 0.83
N SER A 138 -0.82 -9.65 0.62
CA SER A 138 -1.23 -10.83 -0.13
C SER A 138 -0.68 -12.10 0.48
N ASP A 139 -1.42 -13.18 0.28
CA ASP A 139 -1.11 -14.47 0.85
C ASP A 139 -0.52 -15.41 -0.22
N PRO A 140 0.40 -16.30 0.18
CA PRO A 140 0.96 -17.27 -0.74
C PRO A 140 -0.14 -18.21 -1.27
N LEU A 141 -0.07 -18.48 -2.57
CA LEU A 141 -0.84 -19.53 -3.20
C LEU A 141 -0.11 -20.87 -3.00
N PRO A 142 -0.84 -22.00 -2.93
CA PRO A 142 -0.22 -23.31 -2.93
C PRO A 142 0.73 -23.45 -4.13
N PRO A 143 1.93 -24.03 -3.95
CA PRO A 143 2.85 -24.24 -5.05
C PRO A 143 2.19 -25.11 -6.12
N ARG A 144 2.36 -24.73 -7.39
CA ARG A 144 2.01 -25.62 -8.51
C ARG A 144 3.04 -26.74 -8.56
N ALA A 145 2.60 -27.96 -8.87
CA ALA A 145 3.51 -29.10 -9.02
C ALA A 145 4.66 -28.75 -9.98
N GLY A 146 5.90 -28.89 -9.50
CA GLY A 146 7.12 -28.56 -10.27
C GLY A 146 7.54 -27.09 -10.28
N SER A 147 6.89 -26.20 -9.51
CA SER A 147 7.25 -24.77 -9.42
C SER A 147 7.93 -24.45 -8.09
N THR A 148 9.10 -23.81 -8.16
CA THR A 148 9.79 -23.17 -7.01
C THR A 148 9.24 -21.78 -6.71
N VAL A 149 8.54 -21.16 -7.67
CA VAL A 149 8.02 -19.79 -7.54
C VAL A 149 6.80 -19.76 -6.62
N VAL A 150 6.90 -18.99 -5.55
CA VAL A 150 5.76 -18.65 -4.69
C VAL A 150 4.99 -17.50 -5.33
N HIS A 151 3.80 -17.82 -5.83
CA HIS A 151 2.84 -16.79 -6.24
C HIS A 151 2.03 -16.35 -5.04
N ARG A 152 1.60 -15.09 -5.05
CA ARG A 152 0.73 -14.53 -4.02
C ARG A 152 -0.55 -13.97 -4.62
N ARG A 153 -1.63 -13.93 -3.84
CA ARG A 153 -2.91 -13.36 -4.27
C ARG A 153 -3.60 -12.65 -3.12
N ILE A 154 -4.35 -11.61 -3.45
CA ILE A 154 -5.31 -10.99 -2.54
C ILE A 154 -6.52 -11.93 -2.38
N ASN A 155 -6.63 -12.56 -1.22
CA ASN A 155 -7.82 -13.31 -0.79
C ASN A 155 -8.72 -12.42 0.10
N ASP A 156 -9.75 -12.99 0.73
CA ASP A 156 -10.68 -12.20 1.55
C ASP A 156 -10.05 -11.68 2.86
N GLY A 157 -9.13 -12.44 3.47
CA GLY A 157 -8.34 -11.96 4.62
C GLY A 157 -7.44 -10.78 4.27
N SER A 158 -6.76 -10.85 3.12
CA SER A 158 -5.98 -9.77 2.54
C SER A 158 -6.84 -8.52 2.26
N LYS A 159 -8.03 -8.68 1.69
CA LYS A 159 -8.98 -7.56 1.47
C LYS A 159 -9.38 -6.91 2.79
N HIS A 160 -9.69 -7.72 3.81
CA HIS A 160 -10.05 -7.20 5.13
C HIS A 160 -8.90 -6.42 5.75
N LYS A 161 -7.67 -6.95 5.69
CA LYS A 161 -6.46 -6.25 6.14
C LYS A 161 -6.23 -4.93 5.40
N ILE A 162 -6.35 -4.93 4.07
CA ILE A 162 -6.23 -3.72 3.25
C ILE A 162 -7.29 -2.69 3.67
N ALA A 163 -8.53 -3.12 3.90
CA ALA A 163 -9.59 -2.23 4.35
C ALA A 163 -9.25 -1.58 5.69
N LEU A 164 -8.79 -2.37 6.68
CA LEU A 164 -8.39 -1.84 8.00
C LEU A 164 -7.25 -0.82 7.89
N HIS A 165 -6.21 -1.10 7.10
CA HIS A 165 -5.08 -0.18 6.91
C HIS A 165 -5.51 1.10 6.17
N THR A 166 -6.38 0.97 5.16
CA THR A 166 -6.96 2.12 4.44
C THR A 166 -7.76 3.01 5.39
N HIS A 167 -8.56 2.44 6.29
CA HIS A 167 -9.32 3.20 7.28
C HIS A 167 -8.40 3.90 8.28
N ALA A 168 -7.38 3.19 8.80
CA ALA A 168 -6.41 3.79 9.71
C ALA A 168 -5.65 4.97 9.08
N MET A 169 -5.24 4.84 7.82
CA MET A 169 -4.62 5.95 7.07
C MET A 169 -5.59 7.11 6.84
N ALA A 170 -6.86 6.82 6.52
CA ALA A 170 -7.88 7.85 6.36
C ALA A 170 -8.12 8.62 7.66
N ILE A 171 -8.18 7.92 8.80
CA ILE A 171 -8.29 8.52 10.13
C ILE A 171 -7.07 9.39 10.42
N TRP A 172 -5.86 8.86 10.21
CA TRP A 172 -4.60 9.61 10.39
C TRP A 172 -4.56 10.92 9.58
N LEU A 173 -5.12 10.90 8.37
CA LEU A 173 -5.24 12.05 7.47
C LEU A 173 -6.31 13.09 7.89
N THR A 174 -7.15 12.82 8.89
CA THR A 174 -8.21 13.77 9.31
C THR A 174 -7.78 14.76 10.39
N GLU A 175 -6.71 14.47 11.14
CA GLU A 175 -6.15 15.38 12.16
C GLU A 175 -5.16 16.42 11.61
N GLY A 176 -5.01 16.50 10.29
CA GLY A 176 -4.21 17.49 9.57
C GLY A 176 -5.03 18.62 8.97
#